data_AF-A0A5V1AGH6-F1
#
_entry.id   AF-A0A5V1AGH6-F1
#
_cell.length_a   1.000
_cell.length_b   1.000
_cell.length_c   1.000
_cell.angle_alpha   90.00
_cell.angle_beta   90.00
_cell.angle_gamma   90.00
#
_symmetry.space_group_name_H-M   'P 1'
#
loop_
_entity.id
_entity.type
_entity.pdbx_description
1 polymer ?
#
loop_
_entity_poly.entity_id
_entity_poly.type
_entity_poly.pdbx_seq_one_letter_code
_entity_poly.pdbx_strand_id
1 'polypeptide(L)'
;MSLIKKAQAAVNIVSDLTASLKEQKAALEAKIAVKNDAIKKLLDMPMSFDDFCSFIHDYVRQEGEKFYSRLSYENRERNLVRWGEIENENGDIDTGHFYIRDSGGTLFGDASIAAFARECFFHPENTVRRLTEKLKADLAESWGNEQFPSIEERRTAIKALQAERDQIQAELDEVNANINGILSAANIMVSTNTTTKD
;
A
#
# COMPACT_ATOMS: atom_id res chain seq x y z
N MET A 1 -45.44 9.07 42.10
CA MET A 1 -44.55 7.98 41.61
C MET A 1 -43.36 7.86 42.56
N SER A 2 -43.05 6.66 43.08
CA SER A 2 -41.93 6.47 44.02
C SER A 2 -40.57 6.57 43.32
N LEU A 3 -39.53 6.97 44.07
CA LEU A 3 -38.15 7.05 43.60
C LEU A 3 -37.65 5.72 43.02
N ILE A 4 -38.04 4.59 43.61
CA ILE A 4 -37.72 3.24 43.15
C ILE A 4 -38.27 2.98 41.73
N LYS A 5 -39.52 3.40 41.45
CA LYS A 5 -40.11 3.25 40.10
C LYS A 5 -39.37 4.10 39.05
N LYS A 6 -38.89 5.29 39.43
CA LYS A 6 -38.09 6.15 38.54
C LYS A 6 -36.72 5.56 38.26
N ALA A 7 -36.05 5.00 39.27
CA ALA A 7 -34.76 4.33 39.12
C ALA A 7 -34.86 3.10 38.21
N GLN A 8 -35.90 2.26 38.40
CA GLN A 8 -36.12 1.09 37.54
C GLN A 8 -36.38 1.48 36.09
N ALA A 9 -37.16 2.53 35.84
CA ALA A 9 -37.42 3.01 34.49
C ALA A 9 -36.13 3.50 33.80
N ALA A 10 -35.27 4.21 34.53
CA ALA A 10 -33.98 4.67 34.00
C ALA A 10 -33.04 3.50 33.65
N VAL A 11 -32.98 2.46 34.50
CA VAL A 11 -32.18 1.25 34.23
C VAL A 11 -32.69 0.52 32.99
N ASN A 12 -34.01 0.37 32.83
CA ASN A 12 -34.59 -0.27 31.67
C ASN A 12 -34.25 0.50 30.38
N ILE A 13 -34.36 1.84 30.39
CA ILE A 13 -33.98 2.69 29.24
C ILE A 13 -32.51 2.51 28.86
N VAL A 14 -31.60 2.50 29.85
CA VAL A 14 -30.16 2.30 29.61
C VAL A 14 -29.88 0.91 29.05
N SER A 15 -30.57 -0.11 29.54
CA SER A 15 -30.47 -1.48 29.04
C SER A 15 -30.92 -1.57 27.57
N ASP A 16 -32.09 -1.03 27.26
CA ASP A 16 -32.67 -1.05 25.91
C ASP A 16 -31.79 -0.27 24.91
N LEU A 17 -31.28 0.90 25.32
CA LEU A 17 -30.36 1.70 24.51
C LEU A 17 -29.04 0.97 24.25
N THR A 18 -28.49 0.30 25.27
CA THR A 18 -27.25 -0.48 25.14
C THR A 18 -27.45 -1.67 24.19
N ALA A 19 -28.60 -2.35 24.26
CA ALA A 19 -28.93 -3.44 23.35
C ALA A 19 -29.03 -2.93 21.90
N SER A 20 -29.75 -1.83 21.68
CA SER A 20 -29.88 -1.21 20.35
C SER A 20 -28.52 -0.77 19.77
N LEU A 21 -27.64 -0.16 20.56
CA LEU A 21 -26.31 0.23 20.09
C LEU A 21 -25.43 -0.98 19.75
N LYS A 22 -25.54 -2.09 20.49
CA LYS A 22 -24.83 -3.34 20.16
C LYS A 22 -25.32 -3.95 18.87
N GLU A 23 -26.63 -3.91 18.61
CA GLU A 23 -27.20 -4.35 17.33
C GLU A 23 -26.72 -3.46 16.17
N GLN A 24 -26.73 -2.13 16.36
CA GLN A 24 -26.22 -1.19 15.37
C GLN A 24 -24.73 -1.42 15.08
N LYS A 25 -23.92 -1.64 16.13
CA LYS A 25 -22.51 -1.99 16.00
C LYS A 25 -22.32 -3.23 15.12
N ALA A 26 -23.00 -4.33 15.44
CA ALA A 26 -22.89 -5.58 14.68
C ALA A 26 -23.32 -5.39 13.21
N ALA A 27 -24.34 -4.59 12.96
CA ALA A 27 -24.79 -4.28 11.60
C ALA A 27 -23.75 -3.47 10.81
N LEU A 28 -23.09 -2.49 11.43
CA LEU A 28 -22.02 -1.69 10.79
C LEU A 28 -20.78 -2.55 10.52
N GLU A 29 -20.36 -3.39 11.47
CA GLU A 29 -19.26 -4.35 11.30
C GLU A 29 -19.53 -5.30 10.12
N ALA A 30 -20.76 -5.81 10.00
CA ALA A 30 -21.17 -6.65 8.87
C ALA A 30 -21.09 -5.90 7.53
N LYS A 31 -21.51 -4.62 7.48
CA LYS A 31 -21.39 -3.80 6.26
C LYS A 31 -19.92 -3.58 5.88
N ILE A 32 -19.04 -3.33 6.85
CA ILE A 32 -17.59 -3.20 6.61
C ILE A 32 -17.02 -4.50 6.04
N ALA A 33 -17.39 -5.65 6.61
CA ALA A 33 -16.97 -6.95 6.11
C ALA A 33 -17.38 -7.16 4.65
N VAL A 34 -18.63 -6.82 4.29
CA VAL A 34 -19.11 -6.88 2.90
C VAL A 34 -18.27 -6.01 1.96
N LYS A 35 -17.87 -4.79 2.38
CA LYS A 35 -17.01 -3.92 1.56
C LYS A 35 -15.60 -4.49 1.42
N ASN A 36 -15.03 -5.04 2.49
CA ASN A 36 -13.73 -5.70 2.44
C ASN A 36 -13.73 -6.91 1.50
N ASP A 37 -14.79 -7.72 1.53
CA ASP A 37 -14.96 -8.85 0.61
C ASP A 37 -15.09 -8.39 -0.85
N ALA A 38 -15.81 -7.30 -1.10
CA ALA A 38 -15.92 -6.73 -2.45
C ALA A 38 -14.56 -6.21 -2.98
N ILE A 39 -13.79 -5.51 -2.14
CA ILE A 39 -12.43 -5.07 -2.48
C ILE A 39 -11.54 -6.28 -2.76
N LYS A 40 -11.59 -7.30 -1.89
CA LYS A 40 -10.80 -8.53 -2.05
C LYS A 40 -11.14 -9.24 -3.35
N LYS A 41 -12.43 -9.35 -3.71
CA LYS A 41 -12.86 -9.94 -4.98
C LYS A 41 -12.25 -9.23 -6.19
N LEU A 42 -12.17 -7.89 -6.18
CA LEU A 42 -11.54 -7.13 -7.28
C LEU A 42 -10.03 -7.36 -7.35
N LEU A 43 -9.36 -7.48 -6.21
CA LEU A 43 -7.91 -7.75 -6.13
C LEU A 43 -7.55 -9.18 -6.54
N ASP A 44 -8.43 -10.15 -6.26
CA ASP A 44 -8.22 -11.55 -6.57
C ASP A 44 -8.58 -11.90 -8.04
N MET A 45 -9.20 -10.99 -8.79
CA MET A 45 -9.51 -11.19 -10.21
C MET A 45 -8.23 -11.28 -11.05
N PRO A 46 -8.13 -12.23 -12.00
CA PRO A 46 -6.96 -12.32 -12.87
C PRO A 46 -6.86 -11.08 -13.77
N MET A 47 -5.65 -10.83 -14.27
CA MET A 47 -5.32 -9.63 -15.02
C MET A 47 -5.24 -9.93 -16.52
N SER A 48 -5.70 -9.00 -17.35
CA SER A 48 -5.51 -9.06 -18.80
C SER A 48 -4.03 -8.92 -19.17
N PHE A 49 -3.66 -9.35 -20.38
CA PHE A 49 -2.29 -9.20 -20.87
C PHE A 49 -1.87 -7.71 -20.99
N ASP A 50 -2.77 -6.86 -21.46
CA ASP A 50 -2.51 -5.43 -21.63
C ASP A 50 -2.29 -4.72 -20.28
N ASP A 51 -3.11 -5.04 -19.28
CA ASP A 51 -2.91 -4.57 -17.91
C ASP A 51 -1.57 -5.04 -17.35
N PHE A 52 -1.16 -6.29 -17.61
CA PHE A 52 0.15 -6.79 -17.19
C PHE A 52 1.29 -5.99 -17.84
N CYS A 53 1.21 -5.76 -19.14
CA CYS A 53 2.21 -4.98 -19.87
C CYS A 53 2.31 -3.53 -19.40
N SER A 54 1.22 -2.96 -18.86
CA SER A 54 1.23 -1.60 -18.32
C SER A 54 2.25 -1.41 -17.17
N PHE A 55 2.60 -2.49 -16.45
CA PHE A 55 3.58 -2.45 -15.37
C PHE A 55 5.04 -2.49 -15.86
N ILE A 56 5.29 -2.83 -17.12
CA ILE A 56 6.66 -2.99 -17.65
C ILE A 56 7.44 -1.68 -17.54
N HIS A 57 6.78 -0.53 -17.76
CA HIS A 57 7.44 0.77 -17.66
C HIS A 57 7.98 1.04 -16.26
N ASP A 58 7.18 0.77 -15.23
CA ASP A 58 7.62 0.92 -13.84
C ASP A 58 8.66 -0.10 -13.43
N TYR A 59 8.55 -1.34 -13.93
CA TYR A 59 9.55 -2.38 -13.69
C TYR A 59 10.91 -1.97 -14.26
N VAL A 60 10.98 -1.55 -15.53
CA VAL A 60 12.22 -1.07 -16.17
C VAL A 60 12.80 0.12 -15.41
N ARG A 61 11.97 1.10 -15.04
CA ARG A 61 12.42 2.24 -14.23
C ARG A 61 13.07 1.79 -12.92
N GLN A 62 12.41 0.89 -12.17
CA GLN A 62 12.93 0.41 -10.90
C GLN A 62 14.25 -0.36 -11.04
N GLU A 63 14.39 -1.19 -12.08
CA GLU A 63 15.64 -1.90 -12.34
C GLU A 63 16.78 -0.94 -12.75
N GLY A 64 16.47 0.09 -13.54
CA GLY A 64 17.45 1.13 -13.88
C GLY A 64 17.95 1.91 -12.65
N GLU A 65 17.05 2.22 -11.71
CA GLU A 65 17.42 2.90 -10.44
C GLU A 65 18.33 2.04 -9.55
N LYS A 66 18.17 0.71 -9.56
CA LYS A 66 19.11 -0.19 -8.85
C LYS A 66 20.53 -0.06 -9.41
N PHE A 67 20.68 0.15 -10.72
CA PHE A 67 21.98 0.41 -11.31
C PHE A 67 22.53 1.79 -10.92
N TYR A 68 21.71 2.86 -11.00
CA TYR A 68 22.13 4.22 -10.64
C TYR A 68 22.50 4.39 -9.16
N SER A 69 21.70 3.84 -8.25
CA SER A 69 21.97 3.88 -6.81
C SER A 69 23.35 3.28 -6.46
N ARG A 70 23.83 2.34 -7.26
CA ARG A 70 25.19 1.80 -7.12
C ARG A 70 26.26 2.76 -7.65
N LEU A 71 26.05 3.37 -8.82
CA LEU A 71 26.97 4.39 -9.35
C LEU A 71 27.16 5.53 -8.35
N SER A 72 26.08 6.03 -7.76
CA SER A 72 26.17 7.08 -6.73
C SER A 72 26.89 6.61 -5.45
N TYR A 73 26.69 5.36 -4.99
CA TYR A 73 27.43 4.78 -3.86
C TYR A 73 28.94 4.72 -4.12
N GLU A 74 29.35 4.45 -5.36
CA GLU A 74 30.76 4.34 -5.75
C GLU A 74 31.41 5.70 -6.03
N ASN A 75 30.64 6.71 -6.44
CA ASN A 75 31.13 8.07 -6.72
C ASN A 75 30.84 9.09 -5.60
N ARG A 76 30.50 8.66 -4.39
CA ARG A 76 30.20 9.57 -3.27
C ARG A 76 31.45 10.26 -2.71
N GLU A 77 31.22 11.28 -1.89
CA GLU A 77 32.24 12.14 -1.27
C GLU A 77 33.46 11.41 -0.68
N ARG A 78 33.25 10.26 -0.02
CA ARG A 78 34.34 9.48 0.60
C ARG A 78 35.30 8.80 -0.40
N ASN A 79 34.94 8.77 -1.68
CA ASN A 79 35.72 8.20 -2.78
C ASN A 79 36.25 9.30 -3.72
N LEU A 80 36.08 10.58 -3.38
CA LEU A 80 36.61 11.69 -4.17
C LEU A 80 38.14 11.70 -4.09
N VAL A 81 38.75 11.81 -5.26
CA VAL A 81 40.20 11.98 -5.43
C VAL A 81 40.52 13.42 -5.79
N ARG A 82 41.78 13.83 -5.65
CA ARG A 82 42.21 15.17 -6.07
C ARG A 82 42.13 15.29 -7.60
N TRP A 83 41.84 16.49 -8.11
CA TRP A 83 41.75 16.72 -9.57
C TRP A 83 43.02 16.26 -10.32
N GLY A 84 44.21 16.53 -9.79
CA GLY A 84 45.48 16.09 -10.38
C GLY A 84 45.71 14.56 -10.39
N GLU A 85 44.81 13.77 -9.78
CA GLU A 85 44.78 12.31 -9.90
C GLU A 85 43.85 11.86 -11.06
N ILE A 86 42.91 12.71 -11.49
CA ILE A 86 42.01 12.45 -12.62
C ILE A 86 42.60 12.98 -13.93
N GLU A 87 43.30 14.11 -13.90
CA GLU A 87 43.85 14.77 -15.08
C GLU A 87 45.28 15.23 -14.80
N ASN A 88 46.22 14.86 -15.68
CA ASN A 88 47.62 15.26 -15.54
C ASN A 88 47.89 16.65 -16.15
N GLU A 89 49.12 17.16 -15.99
CA GLU A 89 49.53 18.48 -16.51
C GLU A 89 49.45 18.64 -18.03
N ASN A 90 49.39 17.52 -18.76
CA ASN A 90 49.24 17.50 -20.22
C ASN A 90 47.77 17.47 -20.66
N GLY A 91 46.82 17.38 -19.72
CA GLY A 91 45.40 17.21 -20.00
C GLY A 91 44.99 15.76 -20.28
N ASP A 92 45.86 14.78 -20.02
CA ASP A 92 45.47 13.37 -20.16
C ASP A 92 44.61 12.95 -18.96
N ILE A 93 43.50 12.29 -19.25
CA ILE A 93 42.51 11.86 -18.25
C ILE A 93 42.74 10.40 -17.87
N ASP A 94 42.91 10.11 -16.57
CA ASP A 94 42.86 8.75 -16.02
C ASP A 94 41.40 8.30 -15.81
N THR A 95 40.92 7.53 -16.79
CA THR A 95 39.56 6.98 -16.78
C THR A 95 39.30 5.98 -15.64
N GLY A 96 40.33 5.47 -14.96
CA GLY A 96 40.22 4.54 -13.82
C GLY A 96 39.55 5.15 -12.59
N HIS A 97 39.45 6.48 -12.54
CA HIS A 97 38.76 7.24 -11.49
C HIS A 97 37.28 7.50 -11.76
N PHE A 98 36.78 7.25 -12.99
CA PHE A 98 35.34 7.22 -13.24
C PHE A 98 34.81 5.88 -12.73
N TYR A 99 34.09 5.89 -11.60
CA TYR A 99 33.47 4.66 -11.08
C TYR A 99 32.17 4.35 -11.84
N ILE A 100 32.30 4.11 -13.14
CA ILE A 100 31.46 3.18 -13.88
C ILE A 100 32.21 1.84 -13.85
N ARG A 101 32.55 1.37 -12.65
CA ARG A 101 33.23 0.08 -12.51
C ARG A 101 32.30 -1.01 -13.03
N ASP A 102 32.89 -2.04 -13.65
CA ASP A 102 32.18 -3.17 -14.24
C ASP A 102 31.33 -2.88 -15.48
N SER A 103 31.77 -1.97 -16.37
CA SER A 103 31.35 -2.01 -17.78
C SER A 103 31.50 -3.43 -18.39
N GLY A 104 32.45 -4.22 -17.88
CA GLY A 104 32.68 -5.63 -18.20
C GLY A 104 31.80 -6.68 -17.48
N GLY A 105 30.89 -6.30 -16.55
CA GLY A 105 29.84 -7.20 -16.03
C GLY A 105 30.22 -8.19 -14.91
N THR A 106 31.30 -7.96 -14.15
CA THR A 106 31.87 -8.96 -13.24
C THR A 106 31.33 -9.00 -11.80
N LEU A 107 30.55 -8.00 -11.36
CA LEU A 107 30.24 -7.86 -9.92
C LEU A 107 28.93 -8.52 -9.47
N PHE A 108 28.13 -9.04 -10.40
CA PHE A 108 26.99 -9.89 -10.07
C PHE A 108 27.44 -11.34 -10.27
N GLY A 109 27.22 -12.19 -9.26
CA GLY A 109 27.30 -13.66 -9.43
C GLY A 109 26.34 -14.21 -10.49
N ASP A 110 25.58 -13.32 -11.13
CA ASP A 110 24.78 -13.53 -12.32
C ASP A 110 24.96 -12.33 -13.29
N ALA A 111 25.94 -12.42 -14.20
CA ALA A 111 26.28 -11.37 -15.17
C ALA A 111 25.07 -10.93 -16.03
N SER A 112 24.05 -11.78 -16.15
CA SER A 112 22.83 -11.52 -16.90
C SER A 112 21.89 -10.51 -16.20
N ILE A 113 21.83 -10.53 -14.85
CA ILE A 113 21.01 -9.57 -14.08
C ILE A 113 21.63 -8.17 -14.13
N ALA A 114 22.96 -8.09 -14.09
CA ALA A 114 23.72 -6.85 -14.25
C ALA A 114 23.50 -6.19 -15.63
N ALA A 115 23.47 -7.02 -16.67
CA ALA A 115 23.26 -6.56 -18.04
C ALA A 115 21.87 -5.96 -18.22
N PHE A 116 20.83 -6.60 -17.68
CA PHE A 116 19.47 -6.08 -17.79
C PHE A 116 19.27 -4.74 -17.08
N ALA A 117 19.72 -4.61 -15.82
CA ALA A 117 19.60 -3.35 -15.08
C ALA A 117 20.32 -2.18 -15.78
N ARG A 118 21.44 -2.45 -16.46
CA ARG A 118 22.15 -1.45 -17.29
C ARG A 118 21.33 -1.01 -18.49
N GLU A 119 20.74 -1.95 -19.23
CA GLU A 119 19.85 -1.63 -20.35
C GLU A 119 18.62 -0.83 -19.88
N CYS A 120 18.08 -1.18 -18.71
CA CYS A 120 16.99 -0.44 -18.09
C CYS A 120 17.36 1.00 -17.74
N PHE A 121 18.61 1.26 -17.32
CA PHE A 121 19.08 2.62 -17.00
C PHE A 121 19.42 3.43 -18.25
N PHE A 122 20.22 2.89 -19.17
CA PHE A 122 20.70 3.64 -20.34
C PHE A 122 19.70 3.70 -21.49
N HIS A 123 18.86 2.67 -21.64
CA HIS A 123 17.91 2.53 -22.74
C HIS A 123 16.50 2.15 -22.27
N PRO A 124 15.88 2.89 -21.32
CA PRO A 124 14.61 2.52 -20.71
C PRO A 124 13.49 2.35 -21.76
N GLU A 125 13.33 3.30 -22.67
CA GLU A 125 12.27 3.28 -23.68
C GLU A 125 12.39 2.09 -24.64
N ASN A 126 13.60 1.83 -25.14
CA ASN A 126 13.84 0.70 -26.03
C ASN A 126 13.69 -0.65 -25.30
N THR A 127 14.07 -0.71 -24.02
CA THR A 127 13.91 -1.90 -23.18
C THR A 127 12.43 -2.20 -22.96
N VAL A 128 11.63 -1.20 -22.56
CA VAL A 128 10.16 -1.33 -22.42
C VAL A 128 9.56 -1.82 -23.72
N ARG A 129 9.85 -1.14 -24.84
CA ARG A 129 9.28 -1.47 -26.15
C ARG A 129 9.59 -2.91 -26.55
N ARG A 130 10.86 -3.32 -26.52
CA ARG A 130 11.28 -4.68 -26.94
C ARG A 130 10.70 -5.76 -26.05
N LEU A 131 10.66 -5.53 -24.73
CA LEU A 131 10.09 -6.50 -23.79
C LEU A 131 8.59 -6.68 -24.03
N THR A 132 7.85 -5.57 -24.15
CA THR A 132 6.41 -5.61 -24.45
C THR A 132 6.13 -6.28 -25.78
N GLU A 133 6.84 -5.93 -26.85
CA GLU A 133 6.68 -6.56 -28.18
C GLU A 133 6.92 -8.06 -28.12
N LYS A 134 7.99 -8.50 -27.42
CA LYS A 134 8.33 -9.91 -27.32
C LYS A 134 7.31 -10.70 -26.51
N LEU A 135 6.90 -10.20 -25.35
CA LEU A 135 5.85 -10.82 -24.54
C LEU A 135 4.53 -10.89 -25.31
N LYS A 136 4.20 -9.85 -26.06
CA LYS A 136 2.97 -9.82 -26.86
C LYS A 136 3.00 -10.86 -27.95
N ALA A 137 4.12 -11.01 -28.65
CA ALA A 137 4.29 -12.01 -29.69
C ALA A 137 4.19 -13.44 -29.15
N ASP A 138 4.69 -13.68 -27.94
CA ASP A 138 4.80 -15.04 -27.39
C ASP A 138 3.59 -15.48 -26.56
N LEU A 139 2.92 -14.54 -25.86
CA LEU A 139 1.96 -14.87 -24.80
C LEU A 139 0.55 -14.34 -25.03
N ALA A 140 0.36 -13.27 -25.82
CA ALA A 140 -0.92 -12.56 -25.87
C ALA A 140 -2.10 -13.44 -26.30
N GLU A 141 -1.92 -14.34 -27.26
CA GLU A 141 -2.99 -15.24 -27.74
C GLU A 141 -3.45 -16.25 -26.67
N SER A 142 -2.54 -16.64 -25.78
CA SER A 142 -2.78 -17.70 -24.78
C SER A 142 -3.16 -17.17 -23.39
N TRP A 143 -3.06 -15.86 -23.15
CA TRP A 143 -3.16 -15.28 -21.81
C TRP A 143 -4.61 -15.21 -21.29
N GLY A 144 -5.53 -14.69 -22.12
CA GLY A 144 -6.94 -14.54 -21.79
C GLY A 144 -7.24 -13.43 -20.76
N ASN A 145 -8.38 -13.55 -20.08
CA ASN A 145 -8.85 -12.66 -19.00
C ASN A 145 -9.33 -11.26 -19.45
N GLU A 146 -9.55 -11.05 -20.74
CA GLU A 146 -10.08 -9.79 -21.31
C GLU A 146 -11.54 -9.53 -20.90
N GLN A 147 -12.24 -10.56 -20.42
CA GLN A 147 -13.60 -10.41 -19.90
C GLN A 147 -13.68 -9.75 -18.52
N PHE A 148 -12.56 -9.66 -17.79
CA PHE A 148 -12.53 -9.00 -16.49
C PHE A 148 -12.31 -7.49 -16.66
N PRO A 149 -12.79 -6.66 -15.71
CA PRO A 149 -12.56 -5.22 -15.76
C PRO A 149 -11.06 -4.89 -15.83
N SER A 150 -10.69 -3.78 -16.45
CA SER A 150 -9.28 -3.34 -16.47
C SER A 150 -8.77 -3.00 -15.07
N ILE A 151 -7.45 -2.93 -14.88
CA ILE A 151 -6.87 -2.51 -13.58
C ILE A 151 -7.30 -1.08 -13.22
N GLU A 152 -7.46 -0.21 -14.21
CA GLU A 152 -7.93 1.17 -13.99
C GLU A 152 -9.38 1.21 -13.47
N GLU A 153 -10.28 0.43 -14.07
CA GLU A 153 -11.66 0.29 -13.62
C GLU A 153 -11.73 -0.29 -12.21
N ARG A 154 -10.93 -1.33 -11.93
CA ARG A 154 -10.84 -1.93 -10.59
C ARG A 154 -10.33 -0.93 -9.56
N ARG A 155 -9.29 -0.14 -9.86
CA ARG A 155 -8.78 0.92 -8.97
C ARG A 155 -9.85 1.95 -8.64
N THR A 156 -10.64 2.35 -9.63
CA THR A 156 -11.75 3.28 -9.45
C THR A 156 -12.83 2.70 -8.54
N ALA A 157 -13.24 1.45 -8.79
CA ALA A 157 -14.21 0.76 -7.94
C ALA A 157 -13.71 0.54 -6.50
N ILE A 158 -12.45 0.15 -6.32
CA ILE A 158 -11.83 0.00 -5.00
C ILE A 158 -11.84 1.33 -4.25
N LYS A 159 -11.49 2.44 -4.90
CA LYS A 159 -11.50 3.77 -4.27
C LYS A 159 -12.89 4.16 -3.78
N ALA A 160 -13.94 3.87 -4.55
CA ALA A 160 -15.31 4.10 -4.13
C ALA A 160 -15.69 3.23 -2.91
N LEU A 161 -15.37 1.93 -2.95
CA LEU A 161 -15.62 1.00 -1.84
C LEU A 161 -14.87 1.40 -0.56
N GLN A 162 -13.64 1.90 -0.69
CA GLN A 162 -12.86 2.43 0.42
C GLN A 162 -13.53 3.66 1.04
N ALA A 163 -13.97 4.61 0.21
CA ALA A 163 -14.67 5.79 0.70
C ALA A 163 -15.96 5.44 1.46
N GLU A 164 -16.77 4.51 0.94
CA GLU A 164 -17.97 4.03 1.63
C GLU A 164 -17.63 3.31 2.94
N ARG A 165 -16.61 2.45 2.94
CA ARG A 165 -16.15 1.76 4.15
C ARG A 165 -15.67 2.76 5.21
N ASP A 166 -14.93 3.79 4.82
CA ASP A 166 -14.39 4.79 5.74
C ASP A 166 -15.52 5.63 6.37
N GLN A 167 -16.61 5.91 5.63
CA GLN A 167 -17.82 6.52 6.20
C GLN A 167 -18.49 5.61 7.24
N ILE A 168 -18.66 4.32 6.92
CA ILE A 168 -19.24 3.34 7.85
C ILE A 168 -18.36 3.16 9.09
N GLN A 169 -17.03 3.23 8.94
CA GLN A 169 -16.10 3.16 10.05
C GLN A 169 -16.27 4.37 10.99
N ALA A 170 -16.48 5.57 10.45
CA ALA A 170 -16.74 6.75 11.28
C ALA A 170 -18.05 6.60 12.10
N GLU A 171 -19.12 6.07 11.50
CA GLU A 171 -20.36 5.75 12.22
C GLU A 171 -20.13 4.69 13.32
N LEU A 172 -19.33 3.66 13.03
CA LEU A 172 -18.98 2.61 13.99
C LEU A 172 -18.18 3.16 15.17
N ASP A 173 -17.27 4.09 14.92
CA ASP A 173 -16.47 4.75 15.96
C ASP A 173 -17.36 5.59 16.89
N GLU A 174 -18.36 6.29 16.34
CA GLU A 174 -19.37 7.01 17.14
C GLU A 174 -20.21 6.07 18.01
N VAL A 175 -20.69 4.95 17.44
CA VAL A 175 -21.45 3.94 18.20
C VAL A 175 -20.59 3.34 19.32
N ASN A 176 -19.32 3.03 19.06
CA ASN A 176 -18.39 2.55 20.09
C ASN A 176 -18.16 3.60 21.19
N ALA A 177 -18.03 4.88 20.83
CA ALA A 177 -17.92 5.96 21.80
C ALA A 177 -19.17 6.08 22.69
N ASN A 178 -20.36 5.97 22.11
CA ASN A 178 -21.64 5.99 22.83
C ASN A 178 -21.77 4.80 23.81
N ILE A 179 -21.42 3.58 23.38
CA ILE A 179 -21.39 2.40 24.24
C ILE A 179 -20.43 2.62 25.42
N ASN A 180 -19.22 3.09 25.16
CA ASN A 180 -18.22 3.34 26.20
C ASN A 180 -18.65 4.44 27.17
N GLY A 181 -19.33 5.48 26.67
CA GLY A 181 -19.92 6.54 27.49
C GLY A 181 -20.98 6.02 28.45
N ILE A 182 -21.91 5.18 27.96
CA ILE A 182 -22.94 4.55 28.80
C ILE A 182 -22.30 3.63 29.87
N LEU A 183 -21.34 2.80 29.49
CA LEU A 183 -20.65 1.89 30.43
C LEU A 183 -19.90 2.67 31.51
N SER A 184 -19.25 3.78 31.15
CA SER A 184 -18.55 4.64 32.11
C SER A 184 -19.52 5.31 33.08
N ALA A 185 -20.64 5.85 32.57
CA ALA A 185 -21.68 6.47 33.40
C ALA A 185 -22.33 5.46 34.36
N ALA A 186 -22.59 4.23 33.90
CA ALA A 186 -23.13 3.15 34.72
C ALA A 186 -22.17 2.79 35.87
N ASN A 187 -20.86 2.70 35.61
CA ASN A 187 -19.85 2.41 36.65
C ASN A 187 -19.76 3.52 37.72
N ILE A 188 -19.84 4.79 37.31
CA ILE A 188 -19.84 5.94 38.25
C ILE A 188 -21.08 5.91 39.17
N MET A 189 -22.25 5.54 38.64
CA MET A 189 -23.48 5.39 39.45
C MET A 189 -23.39 4.25 40.46
N VAL A 190 -22.67 3.17 40.14
CA VAL A 190 -22.45 2.05 41.07
C VAL A 190 -21.48 2.48 42.19
N SER A 191 -20.38 3.18 41.86
CA SER A 191 -19.40 3.62 42.86
C SER A 191 -19.91 4.68 43.84
N THR A 192 -20.78 5.59 43.40
CA THR A 192 -21.36 6.65 44.27
C THR A 192 -22.40 6.11 45.26
N ASN A 193 -23.05 4.98 44.96
CA ASN A 193 -23.96 4.29 45.89
C ASN A 193 -23.24 3.45 46.96
N THR A 194 -21.95 3.14 46.78
CA THR A 194 -21.16 2.39 47.77
C THR A 194 -20.47 3.28 48.81
N THR A 195 -20.20 4.55 48.50
CA THR A 195 -19.50 5.49 49.41
C THR A 195 -20.42 6.26 50.35
N THR A 196 -21.74 6.13 50.23
CA THR A 196 -22.74 6.83 51.07
C THR A 196 -23.26 5.96 52.23
N LYS A 197 -22.56 4.88 52.57
CA LYS A 197 -22.97 3.91 53.61
C LYS A 197 -22.18 3.97 54.92
N ASP A 198 -21.29 4.96 55.10
CA ASP A 198 -20.58 5.22 56.36
C ASP A 198 -21.08 6.50 57.05
#